data_AF-A0A226EVH5-F1
#
_entry.id   AF-A0A226EVH5-F1
#
_cell.length_a   1.000
_cell.length_b   1.000
_cell.length_c   1.000
_cell.angle_alpha   90.00
_cell.angle_beta   90.00
_cell.angle_gamma   90.00
#
_symmetry.space_group_name_H-M   'P 1'
#
loop_
_entity.id
_entity.type
_entity.pdbx_description
1 polymer ?
#
loop_
_entity_poly.entity_id
_entity_poly.type
_entity_poly.pdbx_seq_one_letter_code
_entity_poly.pdbx_strand_id
1 'polypeptide(L)'
;MAIVEAAASGLQVVSTRVGGIPEVLPPELITLSEPTVSGLVAALNSAISLRKRRLYVDPYQAHQLVSSMYNWRDIARRTEVVYDKVNFCCNPTDPERMSIFMKFGYMTGPLFCLVLGLGRILMWLCNLFVPIEDIDIAVNYPISNEHAKQNTL
;
A
#
# COMPACT_ATOMS: atom_id res chain seq x y z
N MET A 1 0.08 7.09 10.92
CA MET A 1 -0.16 5.81 11.63
C MET A 1 -0.78 6.03 13.02
N ALA A 2 -1.74 6.95 13.16
CA ALA A 2 -2.18 7.39 14.49
C ALA A 2 -2.89 6.29 15.31
N ILE A 3 -3.77 5.49 14.71
CA ILE A 3 -4.54 4.49 15.45
C ILE A 3 -3.70 3.30 15.92
N VAL A 4 -2.69 2.90 15.14
CA VAL A 4 -1.79 1.79 15.49
C VAL A 4 -0.86 2.21 16.63
N GLU A 5 -0.34 3.43 16.59
CA GLU A 5 0.49 3.99 17.68
C GLU A 5 -0.31 4.17 18.97
N ALA A 6 -1.56 4.63 18.88
CA ALA A 6 -2.45 4.73 20.03
C ALA A 6 -2.69 3.35 20.67
N ALA A 7 -3.03 2.34 19.86
CA ALA A 7 -3.22 0.97 20.34
C ALA A 7 -1.91 0.39 20.93
N ALA A 8 -0.76 0.62 20.29
CA ALA A 8 0.55 0.19 20.79
C ALA A 8 0.94 0.85 22.13
N SER A 9 0.37 2.01 22.42
CA SER A 9 0.53 2.73 23.70
C SER A 9 -0.51 2.29 24.75
N GLY A 10 -1.33 1.28 24.46
CA GLY A 10 -2.36 0.77 25.38
C GLY A 10 -3.62 1.62 25.47
N LEU A 11 -3.88 2.48 24.48
CA LEU A 11 -5.11 3.27 24.41
C LEU A 11 -6.20 2.50 23.65
N GLN A 12 -7.44 2.64 24.12
CA GLN A 12 -8.61 2.14 23.40
C GLN A 12 -8.86 3.05 22.20
N VAL A 13 -8.92 2.48 21.00
CA VAL A 13 -9.20 3.25 19.78
C VAL A 13 -10.70 3.23 19.50
N VAL A 14 -11.25 4.40 19.15
CA VAL A 14 -12.60 4.53 18.61
C VAL A 14 -12.47 5.15 17.21
N SER A 15 -13.06 4.52 16.20
CA SER A 15 -13.00 4.99 14.83
C SER A 15 -14.27 4.64 14.07
N THR A 16 -14.46 5.23 12.90
CA THR A 16 -15.56 4.88 11.99
C THR A 16 -15.24 3.62 11.19
N ARG A 17 -16.28 2.85 10.86
CA ARG A 17 -16.23 1.65 10.01
C ARG A 17 -16.30 2.06 8.54
N VAL A 18 -15.23 2.65 8.03
CA VAL A 18 -15.14 3.07 6.63
C VAL A 18 -13.80 2.68 6.02
N GLY A 19 -13.80 2.40 4.71
CA GLY A 19 -12.58 2.04 3.98
C GLY A 19 -11.89 0.82 4.59
N GLY A 20 -10.56 0.88 4.66
CA GLY A 20 -9.71 -0.19 5.18
C GLY A 20 -9.49 -0.17 6.70
N ILE A 21 -10.20 0.67 7.46
CA ILE A 21 -10.01 0.78 8.93
C ILE A 21 -10.37 -0.52 9.68
N PRO A 22 -11.47 -1.24 9.33
CA PRO A 22 -11.81 -2.49 10.00
C PRO A 22 -10.73 -3.56 9.95
N GLU A 23 -9.83 -3.49 8.97
CA GLU A 23 -8.73 -4.43 8.74
C GLU A 23 -7.45 -4.04 9.51
N VAL A 24 -7.36 -2.80 10.03
CA VAL A 24 -6.13 -2.29 10.63
C VAL A 24 -5.89 -2.85 12.04
N LEU A 25 -6.92 -2.96 12.88
CA LEU A 25 -6.78 -3.44 14.25
C LEU A 25 -7.80 -4.55 14.55
N PRO A 26 -7.45 -5.51 15.39
CA PRO A 26 -8.36 -6.56 15.81
C PRO A 26 -9.46 -5.97 16.72
N PRO A 27 -10.65 -6.59 16.76
CA PRO A 27 -11.85 -6.01 17.37
C PRO A 27 -11.72 -5.74 18.87
N GLU A 28 -10.74 -6.34 19.55
CA GLU A 28 -10.48 -6.10 20.98
C GLU A 28 -9.79 -4.73 21.23
N LEU A 29 -9.06 -4.21 20.25
CA LEU A 29 -8.29 -2.95 20.38
C LEU A 29 -9.02 -1.74 19.78
N ILE A 30 -10.07 -1.96 18.99
CA ILE A 30 -10.80 -0.90 18.30
C ILE A 30 -12.31 -1.06 18.42
N THR A 31 -13.00 0.02 18.79
CA THR A 31 -14.45 0.12 18.69
C THR A 31 -14.82 0.86 17.41
N LEU A 32 -15.50 0.16 16.51
CA LEU A 32 -15.94 0.71 15.23
C LEU A 32 -17.38 1.23 15.31
N SER A 33 -17.63 2.43 14.79
CA SER A 33 -18.96 3.02 14.69
C SER A 33 -19.33 3.33 13.24
N GLU A 34 -20.62 3.50 12.97
CA GLU A 34 -21.06 4.13 11.72
C GLU A 34 -20.50 5.57 11.63
N PRO A 35 -20.28 6.10 10.40
CA PRO A 35 -19.74 7.44 10.17
C PRO A 35 -20.80 8.54 10.40
N THR A 36 -21.44 8.50 11.57
CA THR A 36 -22.45 9.48 12.02
C THR A 36 -22.06 10.03 13.38
N VAL A 37 -22.48 11.26 13.66
CA VAL A 37 -22.20 11.91 14.97
C VAL A 37 -22.77 11.07 16.11
N SER A 38 -24.01 10.61 15.98
CA SER A 38 -24.66 9.74 16.97
C SER A 38 -23.93 8.41 17.16
N GLY A 39 -23.46 7.79 16.07
CA GLY A 39 -22.66 6.57 16.11
C GLY A 39 -21.35 6.74 16.86
N LEU A 40 -20.59 7.80 16.56
CA LEU A 40 -19.33 8.11 17.24
C LEU A 40 -19.53 8.42 18.73
N VAL A 41 -20.54 9.21 19.08
CA VAL A 41 -20.86 9.54 20.48
C VAL A 41 -21.25 8.26 21.25
N ALA A 42 -22.06 7.38 20.66
CA ALA A 42 -22.43 6.12 21.26
C ALA A 42 -21.21 5.19 21.48
N ALA A 43 -20.36 5.06 20.46
CA ALA A 43 -19.14 4.25 20.54
C ALA A 43 -18.14 4.79 21.57
N LEU A 44 -17.94 6.10 21.63
CA LEU A 44 -17.08 6.75 22.63
C LEU A 44 -17.61 6.54 24.04
N ASN A 45 -18.91 6.73 24.27
CA ASN A 45 -19.54 6.47 25.58
C ASN A 45 -19.39 5.01 26.00
N SER A 46 -19.51 4.07 25.05
CA SER A 46 -19.27 2.64 25.28
C SER A 46 -17.82 2.39 25.71
N ALA A 47 -16.85 2.93 24.98
CA ALA A 47 -15.43 2.80 25.29
C ALA A 47 -15.08 3.37 26.68
N ILE A 48 -15.61 4.54 27.04
CA ILE A 48 -15.45 5.15 28.38
C ILE A 48 -16.04 4.23 29.46
N SER A 49 -17.23 3.67 29.21
CA SER A 49 -17.91 2.78 30.16
C SER A 49 -17.17 1.46 30.34
N LEU A 50 -16.56 0.90 29.29
CA LEU A 50 -15.68 -0.25 29.36
C LEU A 50 -14.42 0.05 30.19
N ARG A 51 -13.79 1.21 29.95
CA ARG A 51 -12.62 1.66 30.71
C ARG A 51 -12.92 1.81 32.20
N LYS A 52 -14.04 2.42 32.56
CA LYS A 52 -14.50 2.57 33.96
C LYS A 52 -14.71 1.22 34.65
N ARG A 53 -15.22 0.23 33.92
CA ARG A 53 -15.42 -1.15 34.42
C ARG A 53 -14.16 -2.00 34.43
N ARG A 54 -13.01 -1.45 34.02
CA ARG A 54 -11.75 -2.17 33.82
C ARG A 54 -11.86 -3.34 32.82
N LEU A 55 -12.76 -3.21 31.85
CA LEU A 55 -12.94 -4.16 30.75
C LEU A 55 -12.21 -3.63 29.51
N TYR A 56 -10.88 -3.65 29.57
CA TYR A 56 -10.01 -3.23 28.46
C TYR A 56 -8.79 -4.16 28.39
N VAL A 57 -8.16 -4.23 27.22
CA VAL A 57 -6.93 -5.01 27.03
C VAL A 57 -5.79 -4.35 27.80
N ASP A 58 -5.04 -5.14 28.58
CA ASP A 58 -3.88 -4.64 29.31
C ASP A 58 -2.91 -3.90 28.35
N PRO A 59 -2.37 -2.73 28.73
CA PRO A 59 -1.50 -1.94 27.85
C PRO A 59 -0.30 -2.72 27.29
N TYR A 60 0.30 -3.60 28.08
CA TYR A 60 1.44 -4.40 27.63
C TYR A 60 0.99 -5.48 26.64
N GLN A 61 -0.15 -6.13 26.89
CA GLN A 61 -0.75 -7.07 25.93
C GLN A 61 -1.14 -6.38 24.62
N ALA A 62 -1.73 -5.18 24.69
CA ALA A 62 -2.08 -4.39 23.51
C ALA A 62 -0.84 -4.06 22.68
N HIS A 63 0.25 -3.65 23.33
CA HIS A 63 1.53 -3.43 22.67
C HIS A 63 2.07 -4.69 21.98
N GLN A 64 2.04 -5.84 22.67
CA GLN A 64 2.51 -7.12 22.11
C GLN A 64 1.69 -7.56 20.89
N LEU A 65 0.37 -7.37 20.93
CA LEU A 65 -0.51 -7.63 19.80
C LEU A 65 -0.15 -6.74 18.61
N VAL A 66 -0.03 -5.43 18.83
CA VAL A 66 0.32 -4.50 17.74
C VAL A 66 1.70 -4.82 17.17
N SER A 67 2.69 -5.10 18.01
CA SER A 67 4.05 -5.43 17.58
C SER A 67 4.14 -6.74 16.78
N SER A 68 3.23 -7.70 16.99
CA SER A 68 3.24 -8.95 16.22
C SER A 68 2.62 -8.77 14.83
N MET A 69 1.64 -7.87 14.69
CA MET A 69 0.98 -7.57 13.41
C MET A 69 1.76 -6.52 12.58
N TYR A 70 2.27 -5.48 13.24
CA TYR A 70 2.92 -4.32 12.64
C TYR A 70 4.39 -4.25 13.04
N ASN A 71 5.23 -4.92 12.24
CA ASN A 71 6.67 -4.93 12.42
C ASN A 71 7.36 -4.44 11.15
N TRP A 72 8.07 -3.30 11.23
CA TRP A 72 8.78 -2.73 10.09
C TRP A 72 9.76 -3.68 9.43
N ARG A 73 10.43 -4.55 10.19
CA ARG A 73 11.35 -5.54 9.62
C ARG A 73 10.63 -6.57 8.76
N ASP A 74 9.43 -6.96 9.17
CA ASP A 74 8.63 -7.92 8.42
C ASP A 74 7.96 -7.27 7.21
N ILE A 75 7.43 -6.05 7.37
CA ILE A 75 6.90 -5.25 6.25
C ILE A 75 7.99 -5.06 5.20
N ALA A 76 9.20 -4.63 5.60
CA ALA A 76 10.33 -4.45 4.69
C ALA A 76 10.66 -5.75 3.93
N ARG A 77 10.77 -6.89 4.64
CA ARG A 77 11.03 -8.20 4.02
C ARG A 77 9.94 -8.59 3.01
N ARG A 78 8.67 -8.42 3.36
CA ARG A 78 7.55 -8.75 2.46
C ARG A 78 7.51 -7.82 1.25
N THR A 79 7.85 -6.55 1.44
CA THR A 79 7.95 -5.57 0.36
C THR A 79 9.12 -5.90 -0.58
N GLU A 80 10.30 -6.24 -0.05
CA GLU A 80 11.47 -6.70 -0.83
C GLU A 80 11.10 -7.85 -1.78
N VAL A 81 10.36 -8.86 -1.31
CA VAL A 81 9.89 -9.97 -2.16
C VAL A 81 9.05 -9.48 -3.36
N VAL A 82 8.26 -8.41 -3.20
CA VAL A 82 7.48 -7.83 -4.32
C VAL A 82 8.39 -7.08 -5.27
N TYR A 83 9.34 -6.30 -4.75
CA TYR A 83 10.32 -5.58 -5.57
C TYR A 83 11.16 -6.54 -6.39
N ASP A 84 11.67 -7.61 -5.78
CA ASP A 84 12.40 -8.67 -6.47
C ASP A 84 11.55 -9.27 -7.59
N LYS A 85 10.31 -9.67 -7.28
CA LYS A 85 9.39 -10.23 -8.29
C LYS A 85 9.15 -9.28 -9.46
N VAL A 86 8.87 -8.00 -9.20
CA VAL A 86 8.63 -7.00 -10.25
C VAL A 86 9.88 -6.76 -11.07
N ASN A 87 11.05 -6.76 -10.45
CA ASN A 87 12.31 -6.59 -11.14
C ASN A 87 12.62 -7.77 -12.09
N PHE A 88 12.19 -8.98 -11.75
CA PHE A 88 12.27 -10.15 -12.63
C PHE A 88 11.13 -10.23 -13.67
N CYS A 89 10.09 -9.40 -13.55
CA CYS A 89 9.07 -9.30 -14.58
C CYS A 89 9.63 -8.49 -15.77
N CYS A 90 9.61 -9.09 -16.97
CA CYS A 90 9.89 -8.34 -18.18
C CYS A 90 8.89 -7.20 -18.34
N ASN A 91 9.39 -5.96 -18.34
CA ASN A 91 8.62 -4.83 -18.80
C ASN A 91 8.48 -4.92 -20.32
N PRO A 92 7.26 -5.08 -20.87
CA PRO A 92 7.09 -5.21 -22.31
C PRO A 92 7.57 -3.93 -22.99
N THR A 93 8.31 -4.09 -24.08
CA THR A 93 8.69 -3.02 -24.98
C THR A 93 7.45 -2.38 -25.60
N ASP A 94 7.57 -1.18 -26.16
CA ASP A 94 6.45 -0.48 -26.77
C ASP A 94 5.71 -1.27 -27.87
N PRO A 95 6.39 -1.96 -28.79
CA PRO A 95 5.73 -2.83 -29.76
C PRO A 95 4.97 -3.99 -29.09
N GLU A 96 5.55 -4.58 -28.03
CA GLU A 96 4.89 -5.65 -27.27
C GLU A 96 3.64 -5.11 -26.55
N ARG A 97 3.73 -3.94 -25.91
CA ARG A 97 2.59 -3.23 -25.29
C ARG A 97 1.49 -2.95 -26.31
N MET A 98 1.87 -2.47 -27.49
CA MET A 98 0.93 -2.22 -28.59
C MET A 98 0.21 -3.51 -29.02
N SER A 99 0.95 -4.61 -29.14
CA SER A 99 0.38 -5.92 -29.48
C SER A 99 -0.57 -6.45 -28.39
N ILE A 100 -0.28 -6.16 -27.12
CA ILE A 100 -1.14 -6.50 -25.98
C ILE A 100 -2.41 -5.65 -26.01
N PHE A 101 -2.31 -4.34 -26.25
CA PHE A 101 -3.46 -3.44 -26.30
C PHE A 101 -4.40 -3.73 -27.44
N MET A 102 -3.90 -4.06 -28.62
CA MET A 102 -4.73 -4.45 -29.77
C MET A 102 -5.59 -5.70 -29.52
N LYS A 103 -5.28 -6.51 -28.50
CA LYS A 103 -6.11 -7.65 -28.08
C LYS A 103 -7.36 -7.22 -27.30
N PHE A 104 -7.39 -6.00 -26.76
CA PHE A 104 -8.53 -5.47 -26.01
C PHE A 104 -9.58 -4.86 -26.94
N GLY A 105 -10.37 -5.71 -27.61
CA GLY A 105 -11.56 -5.30 -28.35
C GLY A 105 -11.31 -4.37 -29.56
N TYR A 106 -12.32 -4.23 -30.41
CA TYR A 106 -12.18 -3.54 -31.69
C TYR A 106 -11.93 -2.02 -31.57
N MET A 107 -12.56 -1.37 -30.59
CA MET A 107 -12.46 0.10 -30.40
C MET A 107 -11.44 0.48 -29.32
N THR A 108 -11.37 -0.31 -28.25
CA THR A 108 -10.56 0.01 -27.06
C THR A 108 -9.07 -0.16 -27.32
N GLY A 109 -8.67 -1.18 -28.08
CA GLY A 109 -7.28 -1.42 -28.45
C GLY A 109 -6.64 -0.25 -29.19
N PRO A 110 -7.19 0.18 -30.34
CA PRO A 110 -6.69 1.34 -31.08
C PRO A 110 -6.65 2.63 -30.25
N LEU A 111 -7.63 2.84 -29.35
CA LEU A 111 -7.63 3.98 -28.44
C LEU A 111 -6.42 3.95 -27.49
N PHE A 112 -6.13 2.83 -26.84
CA PHE A 112 -4.95 2.70 -25.97
C PHE A 112 -3.64 2.85 -26.73
N CYS A 113 -3.59 2.37 -27.97
CA CYS A 113 -2.46 2.54 -28.87
C CYS A 113 -2.20 4.02 -29.20
N LEU A 114 -3.27 4.78 -29.47
CA LEU A 114 -3.22 6.22 -29.69
C LEU A 114 -2.73 6.96 -28.43
N VAL A 115 -3.23 6.60 -27.25
CA VAL A 115 -2.79 7.19 -25.97
C VAL A 115 -1.30 6.94 -25.72
N LEU A 116 -0.82 5.71 -25.97
CA LEU A 116 0.60 5.39 -25.84
C LEU A 116 1.46 6.20 -26.81
N GLY A 117 1.03 6.34 -28.07
CA GLY A 117 1.69 7.17 -29.06
C GLY A 117 1.74 8.65 -28.68
N LEU A 118 0.62 9.22 -28.22
CA LEU A 118 0.58 10.59 -27.70
C LEU A 118 1.52 10.78 -26.50
N GLY A 119 1.57 9.82 -25.59
CA GLY A 119 2.50 9.83 -24.46
C GLY A 119 3.97 9.88 -24.91
N ARG A 120 4.33 9.12 -25.97
CA ARG A 120 5.68 9.15 -26.55
C ARG A 120 6.01 10.48 -27.23
N ILE A 121 5.06 11.07 -27.94
CA ILE A 121 5.23 12.41 -28.54
C ILE A 121 5.42 13.44 -27.43
N LEU A 122 4.63 13.38 -26.36
CA LEU A 122 4.77 14.28 -25.22
C LEU A 122 6.15 14.13 -24.57
N MET A 123 6.63 12.89 -24.35
CA MET A 123 7.98 12.65 -23.82
C MET A 123 9.07 13.22 -24.73
N TRP A 124 8.92 13.08 -26.05
CA TRP A 124 9.84 13.68 -27.02
C TRP A 124 9.82 15.21 -26.94
N LEU A 125 8.64 15.83 -26.84
CA LEU A 125 8.50 17.27 -26.64
C LEU A 125 9.11 17.72 -25.32
N CYS A 126 8.91 16.98 -24.22
CA CYS A 126 9.53 17.26 -22.93
C CYS A 126 11.06 17.22 -23.03
N ASN A 127 11.62 16.28 -23.80
CA ASN A 127 13.06 16.19 -24.05
C ASN A 127 13.62 17.42 -24.80
N LEU A 128 12.79 18.18 -25.53
CA LEU A 128 13.22 19.44 -26.16
C LEU A 128 13.39 20.57 -25.14
N PHE A 129 12.61 20.57 -24.07
CA PHE A 129 12.66 21.60 -23.03
C PHE A 129 13.66 21.25 -21.92
N VAL A 130 13.70 19.98 -21.54
CA VAL A 130 14.58 19.43 -20.51
C VAL A 130 15.20 18.15 -21.07
N PRO A 131 16.43 18.20 -21.60
CA PRO A 131 17.08 17.05 -22.19
C PRO A 131 17.32 15.96 -21.13
N ILE A 132 17.17 14.70 -21.52
CA ILE A 132 17.32 13.54 -20.62
C ILE A 132 18.71 13.48 -19.99
N GLU A 133 19.73 14.01 -20.68
CA GLU A 133 21.12 14.04 -20.21
C GLU A 133 21.29 14.88 -18.93
N ASP A 134 20.42 15.89 -18.72
CA ASP A 134 20.44 16.76 -17.55
C ASP A 134 19.58 16.21 -16.39
N ILE A 135 18.91 15.07 -16.59
CA ILE A 135 18.04 14.45 -15.59
C ILE A 135 18.84 13.40 -14.80
N ASP A 136 18.94 13.62 -13.48
CA ASP A 136 19.53 12.62 -12.58
C ASP A 136 18.76 11.29 -12.65
N ILE A 137 19.47 10.23 -13.02
CA ILE A 137 18.89 8.89 -13.10
C ILE A 137 18.73 8.34 -11.68
N ALA A 138 17.49 7.98 -11.32
CA ALA A 138 17.20 7.33 -10.05
C ALA A 138 17.96 6.00 -9.93
N VAL A 139 18.56 5.77 -8.77
CA VAL A 139 19.24 4.50 -8.46
C VAL A 139 18.19 3.37 -8.49
N ASN A 140 18.45 2.34 -9.29
CA ASN A 140 17.59 1.17 -9.35
C ASN A 140 17.66 0.36 -8.04
N TYR A 141 16.58 -0.38 -7.75
CA TYR A 141 16.53 -1.29 -6.62
C TYR A 141 17.69 -2.31 -6.70
N PRO A 142 18.51 -2.47 -5.65
CA PRO A 142 19.68 -3.36 -5.69
C PRO A 142 19.23 -4.82 -5.72
N ILE A 143 19.68 -5.55 -6.74
CA ILE A 143 19.36 -6.97 -6.91
C ILE A 143 20.32 -7.78 -6.03
N SER A 144 19.80 -8.56 -5.10
CA SER A 144 20.61 -9.45 -4.28
C SER A 144 21.11 -10.66 -5.12
N ASN A 145 22.42 -10.91 -5.10
CA ASN A 145 23.08 -11.95 -5.91
C ASN A 145 22.64 -13.39 -5.59
N GLU A 146 21.91 -13.62 -4.50
CA GLU A 146 21.37 -14.95 -4.14
C GLU A 146 20.22 -15.37 -5.06
N HIS A 147 19.40 -14.41 -5.52
CA HIS A 147 18.25 -14.69 -6.39
C HIS A 147 18.63 -14.81 -7.88
N ALA A 148 19.76 -14.22 -8.29
CA ALA A 148 20.29 -14.35 -9.65
C ALA A 148 20.76 -15.78 -9.99
N LYS A 149 21.16 -16.57 -8.99
CA LYS A 149 21.65 -17.95 -9.17
C LYS A 149 20.56 -19.01 -9.30
N GLN A 150 19.32 -18.72 -8.91
CA GLN A 150 18.23 -19.70 -8.98
C GLN A 150 17.69 -19.93 -10.41
N ASN A 151 18.05 -19.09 -11.38
CA ASN A 151 17.59 -19.19 -12.77
C ASN A 151 18.71 -19.51 -13.79
N THR A 152 19.85 -20.04 -13.34
CA THR A 152 20.93 -20.51 -14.23
C THR A 152 21.03 -22.04 -14.32
N LEU A 153 19.99 -22.77 -13.88
CA LEU A 153 19.85 -24.22 -14.04
C LEU A 153 18.56 -24.55 -14.81
#